data_AF-A0A815T0P2-F1
#
_entry.id   AF-A0A815T0P2-F1
#
_cell.length_a   1.000
_cell.length_b   1.000
_cell.length_c   1.000
_cell.angle_alpha   90.00
_cell.angle_beta   90.00
_cell.angle_gamma   90.00
#
_symmetry.space_group_name_H-M   'P 1'
#
loop_
_entity.id
_entity.type
_entity.pdbx_description
1 polymer ?
#
loop_
_entity_poly.entity_id
_entity_poly.type
_entity_poly.pdbx_seq_one_letter_code
_entity_poly.pdbx_strand_id
1 'polypeptide(L)' 'CYADDECIQRVQAIQDLHQNGQGWVDIGYHFLVGENGKVYEGKGWNCQAAHSSGWNNDAYGTYFYLLFG' A
#
# COMPACT_ATOMS: atom_id res chain seq x y z
N CYS A 1 -8.19 12.09 -4.05
CA CYS A 1 -7.43 12.55 -5.23
C CYS A 1 -8.16 12.15 -6.50
N TYR A 2 -8.35 13.09 -7.43
CA TYR A 2 -9.15 12.89 -8.64
C TYR A 2 -8.35 12.91 -9.94
N ALA A 3 -7.15 13.50 -9.95
CA ALA A 3 -6.23 13.46 -11.08
C ALA A 3 -5.10 12.45 -10.84
N ASP A 4 -4.54 11.89 -11.92
CA ASP A 4 -3.50 10.85 -11.82
C ASP A 4 -2.25 11.36 -11.10
N ASP A 5 -1.80 12.56 -11.43
CA ASP A 5 -0.64 13.22 -10.83
C ASP A 5 -0.86 13.48 -9.34
N GLU A 6 -2.05 13.96 -8.95
CA GLU A 6 -2.43 14.18 -7.56
C GLU A 6 -2.44 12.86 -6.77
N CYS A 7 -2.98 11.79 -7.33
CA CYS A 7 -2.99 10.49 -6.68
C CYS A 7 -1.61 9.88 -6.56
N ILE A 8 -0.76 10.01 -7.58
CA ILE A 8 0.63 9.57 -7.53
C ILE A 8 1.38 10.32 -6.41
N GLN A 9 1.24 11.63 -6.32
CA GLN A 9 1.85 12.43 -5.26
C GLN A 9 1.39 11.99 -3.88
N ARG A 10 0.10 11.65 -3.73
CA ARG A 10 -0.46 11.19 -2.46
C ARG A 10 0.07 9.80 -2.06
N VAL A 11 0.20 8.89 -3.02
CA VAL A 11 0.85 7.58 -2.81
C VAL A 11 2.30 7.75 -2.37
N GLN A 12 3.05 8.63 -3.05
CA GLN A 12 4.45 8.93 -2.70
C GLN A 12 4.57 9.52 -1.29
N ALA A 13 3.70 10.45 -0.93
CA ALA A 13 3.69 11.04 0.42
C ALA A 13 3.44 9.99 1.52
N ILE A 14 2.58 8.99 1.25
CA ILE A 14 2.34 7.88 2.19
C ILE A 14 3.57 6.97 2.27
N GLN A 15 4.21 6.68 1.14
CA GLN A 15 5.45 5.89 1.12
C GLN A 15 6.57 6.59 1.90
N ASP A 16 6.75 7.90 1.69
CA ASP A 16 7.71 8.73 2.41
C ASP A 16 7.42 8.75 3.92
N LEU A 17 6.15 8.87 4.32
CA LEU A 17 5.77 8.81 5.73
C LEU A 17 6.16 7.45 6.35
N HIS A 18 5.89 6.35 5.67
CA HIS A 18 6.23 5.03 6.17
C HIS A 18 7.75 4.82 6.23
N GLN A 19 8.48 5.18 5.17
CA GLN A 19 9.93 4.95 5.10
C GLN A 19 10.72 5.95 5.97
N ASN A 20 10.50 7.24 5.77
CA ASN A 20 11.28 8.30 6.42
C ASN A 20 10.70 8.69 7.79
N GLY A 21 9.38 8.60 7.96
CA GLY A 21 8.71 8.94 9.22
C GLY A 21 8.65 7.79 10.23
N GLN A 22 8.45 6.55 9.75
CA GLN A 22 8.23 5.38 10.61
C GLN A 22 9.34 4.31 10.52
N GLY A 23 10.31 4.48 9.62
CA GLY A 23 11.43 3.55 9.44
C GLY A 23 11.04 2.21 8.80
N TRP A 24 9.91 2.16 8.10
CA TRP A 24 9.50 0.96 7.39
C TRP A 24 10.33 0.79 6.12
N VAL A 25 10.49 -0.46 5.65
CA VAL A 25 11.24 -0.73 4.41
C VAL A 25 10.48 -0.21 3.19
N ASP A 26 9.16 -0.13 3.26
CA ASP A 26 8.30 0.29 2.15
C ASP A 26 6.91 0.71 2.66
N ILE A 27 6.05 1.20 1.76
CA ILE A 27 4.64 1.49 2.02
C ILE A 27 3.93 0.26 2.61
N GLY A 28 3.18 0.41 3.70
CA GLY A 28 2.55 -0.74 4.37
C GLY A 28 1.37 -1.36 3.61
N TYR A 29 0.89 -0.71 2.55
CA TYR A 29 -0.28 -1.15 1.78
C TYR A 29 0.13 -1.93 0.53
N HIS A 30 -0.65 -2.95 0.18
CA HIS A 30 -0.41 -3.73 -1.04
C HIS A 30 -0.89 -2.96 -2.26
N PHE A 31 -2.08 -2.36 -2.15
CA PHE A 31 -2.68 -1.51 -3.16
C PHE A 31 -3.35 -0.30 -2.52
N LEU A 32 -3.39 0.80 -3.27
CA LEU A 32 -4.09 2.02 -2.92
C LEU A 32 -5.11 2.33 -4.01
N VAL A 33 -6.26 2.86 -3.64
CA VAL A 33 -7.30 3.25 -4.61
C VAL A 33 -7.52 4.74 -4.52
N GLY A 34 -7.36 5.42 -5.65
CA GLY A 34 -7.67 6.84 -5.80
C GLY A 34 -9.16 7.07 -6.01
N GLU A 35 -9.65 8.27 -5.71
CA GLU A 35 -11.04 8.68 -6.01
C GLU A 35 -11.26 8.85 -7.52
N ASN A 36 -10.18 8.89 -8.30
CA ASN A 36 -10.19 8.72 -9.75
C ASN A 36 -10.52 7.28 -10.21
N GLY A 37 -10.77 6.36 -9.27
CA GLY A 37 -11.15 4.97 -9.54
C GLY A 37 -9.99 4.07 -9.96
N LYS A 38 -8.74 4.57 -9.93
CA LYS A 38 -7.56 3.78 -10.28
C LYS A 38 -6.94 3.11 -9.07
N VAL A 39 -6.33 1.97 -9.32
CA VAL A 39 -5.53 1.22 -8.35
C VAL A 39 -4.05 1.53 -8.58
N TYR A 40 -3.36 1.84 -7.49
CA TYR A 40 -1.92 2.08 -7.43
C TYR A 40 -1.27 0.95 -6.65
N GLU A 41 -0.21 0.38 -7.23
CA GLU A 41 0.55 -0.69 -6.59
C GLU A 41 1.48 -0.11 -5.51
N GLY A 42 1.40 -0.67 -4.31
CA GLY A 42 2.35 -0.44 -3.23
C GLY A 42 3.32 -1.63 -3.15
N LYS A 43 3.23 -2.42 -2.08
CA LYS A 43 4.03 -3.65 -1.89
C LYS A 43 3.76 -4.76 -2.91
N GLY A 44 2.70 -4.63 -3.72
CA GLY A 44 2.30 -5.62 -4.71
C GLY A 44 1.88 -6.95 -4.08
N TRP A 45 1.76 -7.99 -4.90
CA TRP A 45 1.21 -9.30 -4.50
C TRP A 45 2.15 -10.18 -3.65
N ASN A 46 3.45 -9.87 -3.61
CA ASN A 46 4.50 -10.82 -3.17
C ASN A 46 5.10 -10.54 -1.77
N CYS A 47 4.53 -9.64 -0.96
CA CYS A 47 5.01 -9.38 0.39
C CYS A 47 4.42 -10.38 1.41
N GLN A 48 5.14 -11.47 1.65
CA GLN A 48 4.79 -12.51 2.61
C GLN A 48 4.67 -11.94 4.04
N ALA A 49 3.51 -12.16 4.68
CA ALA A 49 3.28 -11.79 6.07
C ALA A 49 4.22 -12.58 7.00
N ALA A 50 5.23 -11.92 7.55
CA ALA A 50 6.23 -12.51 8.45
C ALA A 50 5.69 -12.76 9.89
N HIS A 51 4.41 -13.11 10.05
CA HIS A 51 3.80 -13.29 11.37
C HIS A 51 3.41 -14.74 11.71
N SER A 52 3.35 -15.68 10.76
CA SER A 52 2.76 -17.00 11.03
C SER A 52 3.74 -18.13 10.82
N SER A 53 4.53 -18.44 11.85
CA SER A 53 5.19 -19.74 11.97
C SER A 53 4.14 -20.81 12.20
N GLY A 54 3.73 -21.50 11.13
CA GLY A 54 3.30 -22.88 11.24
C GLY A 54 2.15 -23.33 10.37
N TRP A 55 1.07 -22.57 10.20
CA TRP A 55 -0.17 -23.13 9.63
C TRP A 55 -0.97 -22.06 8.87
N ASN A 56 -0.73 -21.95 7.55
CA ASN A 56 -1.62 -21.44 6.48
C ASN A 56 -0.79 -20.77 5.37
N ASN A 57 -0.50 -21.53 4.32
CA ASN A 57 0.27 -21.07 3.15
C ASN A 57 -0.54 -20.24 2.13
N ASP A 58 -1.82 -19.94 2.35
CA ASP A 58 -2.69 -19.38 1.28
C ASP A 58 -3.48 -18.12 1.65
N ALA A 59 -3.20 -17.46 2.78
CA ALA A 59 -3.86 -16.19 3.10
C ALA A 59 -3.03 -15.00 2.56
N TYR A 60 -3.12 -14.75 1.25
CA TYR A 60 -2.66 -13.50 0.62
C TYR A 60 -3.55 -12.34 1.08
N GLY A 61 -3.36 -11.89 2.33
CA GLY A 61 -4.06 -10.75 2.90
C GLY A 61 -3.68 -9.47 2.17
N THR A 62 -4.40 -9.15 1.09
CA THR A 62 -4.21 -7.95 0.31
C THR A 62 -4.95 -6.80 0.99
N TYR A 63 -4.20 -5.87 1.60
CA TYR A 63 -4.78 -4.69 2.23
C TYR A 63 -4.88 -3.54 1.23
N PHE A 64 -6.10 -3.02 1.05
CA PHE A 64 -6.39 -1.85 0.24
C PHE A 64 -6.48 -0.60 1.11
N TYR A 65 -5.84 0.49 0.68
CA TYR A 65 -6.01 1.81 1.30
C TYR A 65 -6.77 2.74 0.35
N LEU A 66 -7.83 3.37 0.86
CA LEU A 66 -8.63 4.32 0.09
C LEU A 66 -8.07 5.73 0.31
N LEU A 67 -7.64 6.39 -0.78
CA LEU A 67 -7.09 7.74 -0.76
C LEU A 67 -8.21 8.79 -0.73
N PHE A 68 -9.00 8.80 0.35
CA PHE A 68 -10.02 9.82 0.56
C PHE A 68 -9.38 11.18 0.84
N GLY A 69 -9.90 12.23 0.19
CA GLY A 69 -9.51 13.63 0.39
C GLY A 69 -10.69 14.51 0.71
#